data_AF-A0A1A6AAN2-F1
#
_entry.id   AF-A0A1A6AAN2-F1
#
_cell.length_a   1.000
_cell.length_b   1.000
_cell.length_c   1.000
_cell.angle_alpha   90.00
_cell.angle_beta   90.00
_cell.angle_gamma   90.00
#
_symmetry.space_group_name_H-M   'P 1'
#
loop_
_entity.id
_entity.type
_entity.pdbx_description
1 polymer ?
#
loop_
_entity_poly.entity_id
_entity_poly.type
_entity_poly.pdbx_seq_one_letter_code
_entity_poly.pdbx_strand_id
1 'polypeptide(L)'
;MRLSRVSCASHLARGMRSVHTRPQPLHLQSESPLIRPHNVASSSSSSSAVIAKPNDFLLWPEFFNVEETKALLQMALWKLDRVDSSLKRRRKGKDTPKSLTTSSVEADELQSLFNRQYGFKEGHYDSVIHRYRETLLSSLPPSPSSTLVSSLSKLYSLLPRRQEHQSQSISTEVDADLENLPPQGTITHLLHLSPEGEILPHVDNLEASGSVICGVSLGAERTLRLQHKDRKNEGWDVRLNSGSVYLQR
;
A
#
# COMPACT_ATOMS: atom_id res chain seq x y z
N MET A 1 15.93 -5.06 49.63
CA MET A 1 16.18 -3.67 50.06
C MET A 1 17.68 -3.41 49.98
N ARG A 2 18.08 -2.21 49.51
CA ARG A 2 19.45 -1.67 49.27
C ARG A 2 20.19 -2.05 47.96
N LEU A 3 19.95 -1.20 46.96
CA LEU A 3 20.91 -0.34 46.24
C LEU A 3 22.41 -0.56 46.48
N SER A 4 23.16 -0.69 45.38
CA SER A 4 24.50 -0.12 45.25
C SER A 4 24.68 0.48 43.85
N ARG A 5 25.08 1.76 43.84
CA ARG A 5 25.48 2.55 42.67
C ARG A 5 26.90 2.14 42.28
N VAL A 6 27.16 2.00 40.98
CA VAL A 6 28.49 2.18 40.40
C VAL A 6 28.34 3.20 39.27
N SER A 7 29.00 4.34 39.45
CA SER A 7 29.18 5.38 38.45
C SER A 7 30.56 5.17 37.82
N CYS A 8 30.65 5.08 36.50
CA CYS A 8 31.90 5.35 35.81
C CYS A 8 31.67 5.88 34.39
N ALA A 9 32.19 7.09 34.18
CA ALA A 9 32.75 7.66 32.96
C ALA A 9 31.96 7.58 31.64
N SER A 10 31.26 8.69 31.39
CA SER A 10 31.11 9.37 30.10
C SER A 10 32.15 9.01 29.03
N HIS A 11 31.70 8.30 28.00
CA HIS A 11 32.17 8.48 26.63
C HIS A 11 31.02 9.08 25.82
N LEU A 12 31.24 10.28 25.29
CA LEU A 12 30.39 10.96 24.32
C LEU A 12 30.32 10.11 23.05
N ALA A 13 29.38 9.17 22.99
CA ALA A 13 28.93 8.61 21.74
C ALA A 13 28.21 9.74 20.99
N ARG A 14 28.88 10.30 19.98
CA ARG A 14 28.27 11.15 18.96
C ARG A 14 26.99 10.47 18.48
N GLY A 15 25.85 11.02 18.90
CA GLY A 15 24.54 10.61 18.42
C GLY A 15 24.50 10.83 16.91
N MET A 16 24.65 9.75 16.15
CA MET A 16 24.12 9.70 14.80
C MET A 16 22.60 9.69 14.96
N ARG A 17 22.03 10.90 15.05
CA ARG A 17 20.62 11.09 14.70
C ARG A 17 20.55 10.69 13.23
N SER A 18 20.16 9.44 12.96
CA SER A 18 19.75 9.03 11.64
C SER A 18 18.51 9.85 11.33
N VAL A 19 18.72 11.01 10.71
CA VAL A 19 17.65 11.83 10.16
C VAL A 19 17.04 10.97 9.06
N HIS A 20 16.02 10.21 9.40
CA HIS A 20 15.19 9.51 8.43
C HIS A 20 14.43 10.60 7.67
N THR A 21 15.11 11.29 6.75
CA THR A 21 14.45 12.14 5.77
C THR A 21 13.56 11.21 4.97
N ARG A 22 12.24 11.30 5.20
CA ARG A 22 11.28 10.59 4.35
C ARG A 22 11.61 10.98 2.90
N PRO A 23 11.73 10.00 1.98
CA PRO A 23 11.99 10.33 0.59
C PRO A 23 10.90 11.28 0.09
N GLN A 24 11.31 12.31 -0.65
CA GLN A 24 10.35 13.25 -1.23
C GLN A 24 9.45 12.50 -2.22
N PRO A 25 8.12 12.71 -2.17
CA PRO A 25 7.23 12.11 -3.15
C PRO A 25 7.50 12.65 -4.55
N LEU A 26 7.31 11.80 -5.54
CA LEU A 26 7.14 12.18 -6.94
C LEU A 26 5.71 12.67 -7.16
N HIS A 27 5.54 13.64 -8.04
CA HIS A 27 4.24 14.07 -8.57
C HIS A 27 4.18 13.80 -10.07
N LEU A 28 3.03 13.97 -10.72
CA LEU A 28 2.83 13.59 -12.13
C LEU A 28 3.73 14.32 -13.14
N GLN A 29 4.36 15.41 -12.73
CA GLN A 29 5.31 16.18 -13.55
C GLN A 29 6.78 15.93 -13.17
N SER A 30 7.05 15.04 -12.21
CA SER A 30 8.43 14.68 -11.86
C SER A 30 9.11 13.94 -13.01
N GLU A 31 10.36 14.28 -13.30
CA GLU A 31 11.19 13.55 -14.27
C GLU A 31 11.62 12.21 -13.65
N SER A 32 10.87 11.15 -13.93
CA SER A 32 11.12 9.81 -13.39
C SER A 32 10.72 8.73 -14.39
N PRO A 33 11.48 7.62 -14.51
CA PRO A 33 11.09 6.48 -15.33
C PRO A 33 9.82 5.77 -14.83
N LEU A 34 9.36 6.10 -13.62
CA LEU A 34 8.13 5.56 -13.04
C LEU A 34 6.88 6.33 -13.47
N ILE A 35 7.03 7.52 -14.05
CA ILE A 35 5.91 8.38 -14.45
C ILE A 35 6.09 8.74 -15.92
N ARG A 36 5.21 8.21 -16.77
CA ARG A 36 5.27 8.43 -18.22
C ARG A 36 4.01 9.18 -18.68
N PRO A 37 4.11 10.43 -19.16
CA PRO A 37 2.98 11.11 -19.78
C PRO A 37 2.62 10.45 -21.13
N HIS A 38 1.32 10.41 -21.46
CA HIS A 38 0.83 9.81 -22.71
C HIS A 38 1.15 10.66 -23.95
N ASN A 39 1.32 11.97 -23.79
CA ASN A 39 1.63 12.91 -24.87
C ASN A 39 2.80 13.83 -24.50
N VAL A 40 3.98 13.55 -25.04
CA VAL A 40 5.07 14.55 -25.16
C VAL A 40 4.97 15.13 -26.56
N ALA A 41 3.91 15.87 -26.86
CA ALA A 41 3.83 16.56 -28.14
C ALA A 41 4.94 17.62 -28.16
N SER A 42 5.94 17.37 -29.01
CA SER A 42 7.00 18.30 -29.35
C SER A 42 6.42 19.64 -29.80
N SER A 43 6.96 20.72 -29.23
CA SER A 43 6.94 22.10 -29.70
C SER A 43 5.66 22.95 -29.49
N SER A 44 5.88 24.05 -28.73
CA SER A 44 5.40 25.41 -29.02
C SER A 44 3.93 25.60 -29.39
N SER A 45 3.06 25.74 -28.39
CA SER A 45 1.97 26.74 -28.43
C SER A 45 1.18 26.75 -27.11
N SER A 46 1.34 27.86 -26.39
CA SER A 46 0.29 28.60 -25.65
C SER A 46 -0.82 27.80 -24.92
N SER A 47 -0.78 27.92 -23.58
CA SER A 47 -1.82 27.60 -22.59
C SER A 47 -2.17 26.12 -22.40
N SER A 48 -1.19 25.30 -22.02
CA SER A 48 -1.45 24.05 -21.30
C SER A 48 -1.91 24.41 -19.88
N ALA A 49 -3.23 24.51 -19.69
CA ALA A 49 -3.78 24.48 -18.34
C ALA A 49 -3.25 23.19 -17.68
N VAL A 50 -2.55 23.34 -16.57
CA VAL A 50 -1.98 22.22 -15.81
C VAL A 50 -3.13 21.27 -15.45
N ILE A 51 -3.23 20.14 -16.16
CA ILE A 51 -4.35 19.18 -16.07
C ILE A 51 -4.46 18.60 -14.64
N ALA A 52 -3.33 18.42 -13.96
CA ALA A 52 -3.25 17.94 -12.58
C ALA A 52 -2.27 18.79 -11.78
N LYS A 53 -2.68 19.29 -10.62
CA LYS A 53 -1.78 20.05 -9.74
C LYS A 53 -0.75 19.10 -9.11
N PRO A 54 0.43 19.59 -8.70
CA PRO A 54 1.47 18.75 -8.10
C PRO A 54 1.02 17.95 -6.87
N ASN A 55 -0.02 18.43 -6.16
CA ASN A 55 -0.52 17.78 -4.94
C ASN A 55 -1.73 16.85 -5.18
N ASP A 56 -2.25 16.77 -6.41
CA ASP A 56 -3.40 15.93 -6.74
C ASP A 56 -3.01 14.44 -6.77
N PHE A 57 -1.73 14.16 -7.06
CA PHE A 57 -1.18 12.81 -7.02
C PHE A 57 0.27 12.82 -6.54
N LEU A 58 0.55 12.02 -5.51
CA LEU A 58 1.87 11.84 -4.91
C LEU A 58 2.26 10.37 -4.90
N LEU A 59 3.49 10.04 -5.26
CA LEU A 59 4.04 8.68 -5.29
C LEU A 59 5.32 8.61 -4.46
N TRP A 60 5.40 7.65 -3.54
CA TRP A 60 6.61 7.24 -2.84
C TRP A 60 7.03 5.85 -3.36
N PRO A 61 8.00 5.76 -4.29
CA PRO A 61 8.37 4.49 -4.93
C PRO A 61 8.91 3.43 -3.98
N GLU A 62 9.66 3.86 -2.97
CA GLU A 62 10.35 3.00 -1.99
C GLU A 62 9.87 3.36 -0.58
N PHE A 63 8.55 3.42 -0.39
CA PHE A 63 7.98 3.80 0.91
C PHE A 63 8.20 2.72 1.95
N PHE A 64 8.02 1.46 1.55
CA PHE A 64 8.28 0.29 2.38
C PHE A 64 9.54 -0.43 1.94
N ASN A 65 10.37 -0.83 2.90
CA ASN A 65 11.45 -1.78 2.63
C ASN A 65 10.88 -3.21 2.47
N VAL A 66 11.76 -4.17 2.16
CA VAL A 66 11.37 -5.56 1.91
C VAL A 66 10.72 -6.22 3.13
N GLU A 67 11.22 -5.95 4.34
CA GLU A 67 10.68 -6.52 5.58
C GLU A 67 9.26 -5.98 5.87
N GLU A 68 9.07 -4.66 5.75
CA GLU A 68 7.78 -3.99 5.89
C GLU A 68 6.78 -4.54 4.85
N THR A 69 7.21 -4.64 3.59
CA THR A 69 6.41 -5.19 2.49
C THR A 69 5.99 -6.64 2.75
N LYS A 70 6.92 -7.47 3.23
CA LYS A 70 6.66 -8.87 3.57
C LYS A 70 5.64 -8.99 4.69
N ALA A 71 5.77 -8.19 5.75
CA ALA A 71 4.83 -8.17 6.87
C ALA A 71 3.42 -7.76 6.43
N LEU A 72 3.29 -6.71 5.61
CA LEU A 72 2.01 -6.24 5.06
C LEU A 72 1.39 -7.30 4.14
N LEU A 73 2.17 -7.90 3.26
CA LEU A 73 1.69 -8.93 2.33
C LEU A 73 1.22 -10.19 3.07
N GLN A 74 1.97 -10.66 4.07
CA GLN A 74 1.56 -11.79 4.91
C GLN A 74 0.25 -11.52 5.65
N MET A 75 0.08 -10.32 6.20
CA MET A 75 -1.17 -9.90 6.83
C MET A 75 -2.33 -9.89 5.83
N ALA A 76 -2.11 -9.31 4.64
CA ALA A 76 -3.15 -9.23 3.62
C ALA A 76 -3.60 -10.61 3.15
N LEU A 77 -2.65 -11.50 2.85
CA LEU A 77 -2.92 -12.90 2.47
C LEU A 77 -3.63 -13.66 3.60
N TRP A 78 -3.20 -13.49 4.85
CA TRP A 78 -3.87 -14.09 6.01
C TRP A 78 -5.34 -13.67 6.09
N LYS A 79 -5.64 -12.38 5.91
CA LYS A 79 -7.01 -11.86 5.99
C LYS A 79 -7.87 -12.35 4.82
N LEU A 80 -7.34 -12.28 3.59
CA LEU A 80 -8.01 -12.76 2.39
C LEU A 80 -8.32 -14.26 2.45
N ASP A 81 -7.38 -15.07 2.93
CA ASP A 81 -7.55 -16.53 3.01
C ASP A 81 -8.64 -16.95 4.02
N ARG A 82 -8.97 -16.12 5.02
CA ARG A 82 -10.04 -16.42 6.00
C ARG A 82 -11.43 -16.25 5.41
N VAL A 83 -11.60 -15.27 4.53
CA VAL A 83 -12.87 -14.98 3.87
C VAL A 83 -13.08 -15.80 2.60
N ASP A 84 -12.00 -16.34 2.02
CA ASP A 84 -12.05 -17.16 0.82
C ASP A 84 -12.72 -18.53 1.10
N SER A 85 -13.97 -18.66 0.65
CA SER A 85 -14.74 -19.90 0.77
C SER A 85 -14.24 -21.01 -0.17
N SER A 86 -13.52 -20.67 -1.24
CA SER A 86 -13.00 -21.65 -2.21
C SER A 86 -11.92 -22.54 -1.59
N LEU A 87 -11.08 -21.98 -0.71
CA LEU A 87 -10.08 -22.72 0.06
C LEU A 87 -10.72 -23.71 1.04
N LYS A 88 -11.86 -23.35 1.65
CA LYS A 88 -12.60 -24.24 2.57
C LYS A 88 -13.15 -25.46 1.84
N ARG A 89 -13.61 -25.30 0.60
CA ARG A 89 -14.13 -26.40 -0.23
C ARG A 89 -13.01 -27.31 -0.75
N ARG A 90 -11.84 -26.76 -1.08
CA ARG A 90 -10.70 -27.50 -1.65
C ARG A 90 -9.83 -28.24 -0.64
N ARG A 91 -9.82 -27.87 0.65
CA ARG A 91 -9.16 -28.71 1.68
C ARG A 91 -9.72 -30.14 1.79
N LYS A 92 -10.87 -30.42 1.16
CA LYS A 92 -11.45 -31.77 1.02
C LYS A 92 -10.94 -32.54 -0.21
N GLY A 93 -10.21 -31.90 -1.13
CA GLY A 93 -9.60 -32.49 -2.32
C GLY A 93 -8.09 -32.24 -2.33
N LYS A 94 -7.32 -33.29 -2.09
CA LYS A 94 -5.86 -33.27 -1.95
C LYS A 94 -5.20 -33.05 -3.32
N ASP A 95 -4.63 -31.87 -3.56
CA ASP A 95 -3.72 -31.62 -4.68
C ASP A 95 -2.42 -30.96 -4.20
N THR A 96 -1.30 -31.61 -4.52
CA THR A 96 0.08 -31.19 -4.25
C THR A 96 0.58 -30.19 -5.29
N PRO A 97 1.19 -29.05 -4.89
CA PRO A 97 1.76 -28.12 -5.86
C PRO A 97 3.16 -28.53 -6.31
N LYS A 98 3.37 -28.58 -7.63
CA LYS A 98 4.69 -28.65 -8.29
C LYS A 98 5.34 -27.27 -8.28
N SER A 99 6.59 -27.21 -7.86
CA SER A 99 7.43 -26.01 -7.85
C SER A 99 8.21 -25.86 -9.17
N LEU A 100 8.30 -24.65 -9.71
CA LEU A 100 9.17 -24.29 -10.84
C LEU A 100 9.91 -22.97 -10.59
N THR A 101 11.24 -23.11 -10.51
CA THR A 101 12.35 -22.29 -11.06
C THR A 101 12.42 -20.77 -10.84
N THR A 102 13.27 -20.40 -9.87
CA THR A 102 14.45 -19.51 -9.92
C THR A 102 14.51 -18.36 -10.94
N SER A 103 14.28 -17.11 -10.48
CA SER A 103 15.00 -15.92 -10.96
C SER A 103 14.81 -14.69 -10.05
N SER A 104 15.93 -14.08 -9.67
CA SER A 104 16.10 -12.84 -8.87
C SER A 104 15.70 -12.95 -7.38
N VAL A 105 16.72 -13.00 -6.51
CA VAL A 105 16.62 -13.40 -5.09
C VAL A 105 15.56 -12.62 -4.30
N GLU A 106 15.38 -11.32 -4.52
CA GLU A 106 14.43 -10.51 -3.72
C GLU A 106 12.99 -10.51 -4.25
N ALA A 107 12.80 -10.45 -5.57
CA ALA A 107 11.47 -10.60 -6.15
C ALA A 107 10.97 -12.04 -5.94
N ASP A 108 11.87 -13.03 -5.99
CA ASP A 108 11.58 -14.43 -5.64
C ASP A 108 11.08 -14.55 -4.20
N GLU A 109 11.65 -13.82 -3.24
CA GLU A 109 11.22 -13.90 -1.84
C GLU A 109 9.77 -13.43 -1.63
N LEU A 110 9.40 -12.26 -2.16
CA LEU A 110 8.02 -11.77 -2.02
C LEU A 110 7.04 -12.61 -2.85
N GLN A 111 7.43 -13.02 -4.06
CA GLN A 111 6.59 -13.86 -4.92
C GLN A 111 6.38 -15.25 -4.33
N SER A 112 7.35 -15.80 -3.60
CA SER A 112 7.23 -17.10 -2.93
C SER A 112 6.10 -17.17 -1.90
N LEU A 113 5.60 -16.02 -1.43
CA LEU A 113 4.45 -15.94 -0.54
C LEU A 113 3.13 -16.29 -1.25
N PHE A 114 3.08 -16.14 -2.58
CA PHE A 114 1.94 -16.51 -3.42
C PHE A 114 1.94 -18.00 -3.80
N ASN A 115 2.21 -18.88 -2.84
CA ASN A 115 2.42 -20.32 -3.07
C ASN A 115 1.13 -21.17 -3.07
N ARG A 116 -0.04 -20.54 -3.04
CA ARG A 116 -1.33 -21.24 -2.97
C ARG A 116 -2.12 -21.02 -4.24
N GLN A 117 -3.05 -21.94 -4.49
CA GLN A 117 -4.09 -21.70 -5.47
C GLN A 117 -5.20 -20.86 -4.84
N TYR A 118 -5.48 -19.70 -5.43
CA TYR A 118 -6.47 -18.75 -4.93
C TYR A 118 -7.78 -18.83 -5.71
N GLY A 119 -8.91 -18.55 -5.04
CA GLY A 119 -10.18 -18.33 -5.72
C GLY A 119 -10.30 -16.86 -6.11
N PHE A 120 -10.46 -16.58 -7.40
CA PHE A 120 -10.73 -15.24 -7.91
C PHE A 120 -12.18 -15.16 -8.40
N LYS A 121 -12.83 -14.02 -8.16
CA LYS A 121 -14.15 -13.67 -8.68
C LYS A 121 -14.01 -13.06 -10.06
N GLU A 122 -14.91 -13.40 -10.98
CA GLU A 122 -14.84 -12.92 -12.36
C GLU A 122 -15.16 -11.42 -12.49
N GLY A 123 -16.01 -10.87 -11.61
CA GLY A 123 -16.41 -9.47 -11.67
C GLY A 123 -16.88 -8.93 -10.32
N HIS A 124 -16.62 -7.64 -10.08
CA HIS A 124 -17.15 -6.85 -8.96
C HIS A 124 -18.56 -6.31 -9.31
N TYR A 125 -19.32 -5.79 -8.33
CA TYR A 125 -20.73 -5.44 -8.54
C TYR A 125 -20.94 -4.30 -9.55
N ASP A 126 -19.92 -3.45 -9.72
CA ASP A 126 -19.85 -2.35 -10.68
C ASP A 126 -19.26 -2.76 -12.04
N SER A 127 -18.86 -4.03 -12.19
CA SER A 127 -18.23 -4.57 -13.40
C SER A 127 -16.90 -3.91 -13.80
N VAL A 128 -16.21 -3.21 -12.88
CA VAL A 128 -14.93 -2.55 -13.21
C VAL A 128 -13.71 -3.36 -12.78
N ILE A 129 -13.86 -4.28 -11.83
CA ILE A 129 -12.75 -5.12 -11.35
C ILE A 129 -12.98 -6.57 -11.77
N HIS A 130 -11.98 -7.18 -12.39
CA HIS A 130 -12.04 -8.56 -12.89
C HIS A 130 -10.94 -9.44 -12.30
N ARG A 131 -11.25 -10.73 -12.14
CA ARG A 131 -10.36 -11.79 -11.65
C ARG A 131 -9.61 -11.38 -10.37
N TYR A 132 -10.40 -11.00 -9.38
CA TYR A 132 -9.90 -10.46 -8.11
C TYR A 132 -10.47 -11.20 -6.92
N ARG A 133 -9.84 -11.03 -5.76
CA ARG A 133 -10.45 -11.30 -4.46
C ARG A 133 -10.23 -10.11 -3.54
N GLU A 134 -11.19 -9.90 -2.66
CA GLU A 134 -11.25 -8.68 -1.85
C GLU A 134 -11.80 -8.97 -0.46
N THR A 135 -11.31 -8.21 0.51
CA THR A 135 -11.93 -8.07 1.84
C THR A 135 -11.60 -6.73 2.45
N LEU A 136 -12.37 -6.30 3.43
CA LEU A 136 -12.00 -5.19 4.30
C LEU A 136 -10.98 -5.63 5.35
N LEU A 137 -10.00 -4.77 5.63
CA LEU A 137 -9.11 -4.89 6.78
C LEU A 137 -9.84 -4.40 8.04
N SER A 138 -10.64 -5.27 8.64
CA SER A 138 -11.37 -4.95 9.88
C SER A 138 -10.65 -5.35 11.17
N SER A 139 -9.56 -6.12 11.06
CA SER A 139 -8.85 -6.66 12.22
C SER A 139 -7.46 -7.15 11.82
N LEU A 140 -6.50 -7.02 12.72
CA LEU A 140 -5.15 -7.56 12.56
C LEU A 140 -5.08 -9.06 12.93
N PRO A 141 -4.00 -9.77 12.58
CA PRO A 141 -3.70 -11.10 13.11
C PRO A 141 -3.65 -11.11 14.65
N PRO A 142 -3.91 -12.25 15.33
CA PRO A 142 -3.92 -12.31 16.80
C PRO A 142 -2.60 -11.94 17.49
N SER A 143 -1.48 -12.05 16.78
CA SER A 143 -0.14 -11.69 17.26
C SER A 143 0.57 -10.93 16.14
N PRO A 144 0.23 -9.65 15.92
CA PRO A 144 0.85 -8.86 14.87
C PRO A 144 2.32 -8.60 15.23
N SER A 145 3.22 -8.69 14.26
CA SER A 145 4.63 -8.34 14.48
C SER A 145 4.79 -6.84 14.67
N SER A 146 5.81 -6.42 15.42
CA SER A 146 6.15 -4.99 15.58
C SER A 146 6.34 -4.30 14.22
N THR A 147 6.97 -4.97 13.26
CA THR A 147 7.17 -4.48 11.89
C THR A 147 5.85 -4.22 11.17
N LEU A 148 4.84 -5.09 11.33
CA LEU A 148 3.51 -4.86 10.75
C LEU A 148 2.84 -3.62 11.35
N VAL A 149 2.87 -3.49 12.66
CA VAL A 149 2.24 -2.38 13.39
C VAL A 149 2.89 -1.07 13.00
N SER A 150 4.23 -1.00 13.05
CA SER A 150 4.97 0.20 12.67
C SER A 150 4.75 0.58 11.19
N SER A 151 4.67 -0.41 10.29
CA SER A 151 4.38 -0.18 8.87
C SER A 151 2.98 0.41 8.65
N LEU A 152 1.97 -0.09 9.35
CA LEU A 152 0.61 0.44 9.27
C LEU A 152 0.53 1.84 9.89
N SER A 153 1.12 2.07 11.06
CA SER A 153 1.17 3.42 11.66
C SER A 153 1.89 4.42 10.74
N LYS A 154 2.99 3.98 10.10
CA LYS A 154 3.72 4.76 9.09
C LYS A 154 2.83 5.09 7.89
N LEU A 155 2.08 4.12 7.35
CA LEU A 155 1.13 4.31 6.25
C LEU A 155 0.07 5.35 6.60
N TYR A 156 -0.65 5.13 7.70
CA TYR A 156 -1.77 5.97 8.08
C TYR A 156 -1.34 7.37 8.51
N SER A 157 -0.06 7.56 8.88
CA SER A 157 0.49 8.90 9.10
C SER A 157 0.50 9.80 7.85
N LEU A 158 0.30 9.24 6.64
CA LEU A 158 0.16 10.00 5.40
C LEU A 158 -1.25 10.58 5.21
N LEU A 159 -2.26 9.99 5.85
CA LEU A 159 -3.64 10.44 5.70
C LEU A 159 -3.85 11.76 6.46
N PRO A 160 -4.69 12.67 5.94
CA PRO A 160 -5.09 13.84 6.70
C PRO A 160 -5.73 13.41 8.02
N ARG A 161 -5.19 13.88 9.15
CA ARG A 161 -5.87 13.66 10.43
C ARG A 161 -7.20 14.39 10.39
N ARG A 162 -8.29 13.67 10.65
CA ARG A 162 -9.56 14.30 10.97
C ARG A 162 -9.33 15.16 12.20
N GLN A 163 -9.59 16.47 12.10
CA GLN A 163 -9.60 17.36 13.26
C GLN A 163 -10.80 17.01 14.13
N GLU A 164 -10.68 15.94 14.92
CA GLU A 164 -11.66 15.66 15.95
C GLU A 164 -11.34 16.57 17.14
N HIS A 165 -12.32 17.39 17.49
CA HIS A 165 -12.25 18.27 18.65
C HIS A 165 -11.92 17.44 19.89
N GLN A 166 -10.80 17.83 20.51
CA GLN A 166 -10.19 17.30 21.73
C GLN A 166 -11.17 16.75 22.76
N SER A 167 -10.86 15.56 23.32
CA SER A 167 -10.75 15.35 24.77
C SER A 167 -10.25 13.93 25.10
N GLN A 168 -9.12 13.87 25.83
CA GLN A 168 -8.68 12.76 26.72
C GLN A 168 -8.19 11.48 26.00
N SER A 169 -7.12 10.79 26.38
CA SER A 169 -6.25 10.78 27.57
C SER A 169 -4.92 10.14 27.19
N ILE A 170 -3.83 10.56 27.84
CA ILE A 170 -2.50 9.98 27.70
C ILE A 170 -2.51 8.57 28.29
N SER A 171 -2.52 7.55 27.43
CA SER A 171 -2.26 6.16 27.80
C SER A 171 -1.12 5.62 26.95
N THR A 172 -0.14 5.03 27.63
CA THR A 172 1.04 4.27 27.15
C THR A 172 1.07 3.94 25.66
N GLU A 173 2.02 4.55 24.95
CA GLU A 173 2.07 4.79 23.50
C GLU A 173 2.21 3.55 22.59
N VAL A 174 2.23 2.33 23.12
CA VAL A 174 2.47 1.11 22.32
C VAL A 174 1.23 0.23 22.16
N ASP A 175 0.32 0.22 23.14
CA ASP A 175 -0.91 -0.57 23.07
C ASP A 175 -2.08 0.22 22.44
N ALA A 176 -2.09 1.55 22.59
CA ALA A 176 -3.14 2.42 22.04
C ALA A 176 -3.14 2.47 20.49
N ASP A 177 -1.99 2.25 19.87
CA ASP A 177 -1.86 2.24 18.41
C ASP A 177 -2.47 0.98 17.78
N LEU A 178 -2.45 -0.16 18.48
CA LEU A 178 -3.01 -1.42 17.98
C LEU A 178 -4.54 -1.41 17.92
N GLU A 179 -5.18 -0.81 18.92
CA GLU A 179 -6.65 -0.76 19.00
C GLU A 179 -7.26 0.16 17.94
N ASN A 180 -6.48 1.10 17.40
CA ASN A 180 -6.93 2.10 16.42
C ASN A 180 -6.48 1.80 14.98
N LEU A 181 -6.12 0.55 14.65
CA LEU A 181 -5.73 0.15 13.30
C LEU A 181 -6.77 -0.78 12.65
N PRO A 182 -7.37 -0.40 11.51
CA PRO A 182 -7.20 0.88 10.80
C PRO A 182 -7.88 2.06 11.54
N PRO A 183 -7.40 3.31 11.35
CA PRO A 183 -7.98 4.47 12.03
C PRO A 183 -9.46 4.68 11.71
N GLN A 184 -10.21 5.21 12.67
CA GLN A 184 -11.62 5.54 12.45
C GLN A 184 -11.79 6.50 11.26
N GLY A 185 -12.82 6.25 10.45
CA GLY A 185 -13.08 7.04 9.25
C GLY A 185 -12.21 6.66 8.04
N THR A 186 -11.40 5.62 8.14
CA THR A 186 -10.72 5.00 6.99
C THR A 186 -11.42 3.71 6.59
N ILE A 187 -11.44 3.42 5.28
CA ILE A 187 -11.91 2.15 4.73
C ILE A 187 -10.72 1.54 4.00
N THR A 188 -10.19 0.45 4.54
CA THR A 188 -9.00 -0.21 3.97
C THR A 188 -9.41 -1.49 3.28
N HIS A 189 -9.40 -1.48 1.95
CA HIS A 189 -9.62 -2.65 1.11
C HIS A 189 -8.31 -3.41 0.91
N LEU A 190 -8.37 -4.73 1.08
CA LEU A 190 -7.33 -5.65 0.66
C LEU A 190 -7.76 -6.26 -0.66
N LEU A 191 -7.13 -5.83 -1.76
CA LEU A 191 -7.42 -6.30 -3.11
C LEU A 191 -6.26 -7.17 -3.61
N HIS A 192 -6.57 -8.36 -4.09
CA HIS A 192 -5.61 -9.25 -4.73
C HIS A 192 -6.11 -9.63 -6.13
N LEU A 193 -5.40 -9.18 -7.15
CA LEU A 193 -5.65 -9.48 -8.55
C LEU A 193 -4.92 -10.77 -8.95
N SER A 194 -5.52 -11.57 -9.83
CA SER A 194 -4.81 -12.66 -10.50
C SER A 194 -3.74 -12.11 -11.46
N PRO A 195 -2.85 -12.96 -12.03
CA PRO A 195 -1.89 -12.50 -13.03
C PRO A 195 -2.53 -11.82 -14.24
N GLU A 196 -3.74 -12.23 -14.61
CA GLU A 196 -4.57 -11.66 -15.69
C GLU A 196 -5.72 -10.79 -15.16
N GLY A 197 -5.69 -10.41 -13.89
CA GLY A 197 -6.70 -9.55 -13.26
C GLY A 197 -6.43 -8.07 -13.56
N GLU A 198 -7.50 -7.31 -13.69
CA GLU A 198 -7.43 -5.90 -14.06
C GLU A 198 -8.52 -5.07 -13.38
N ILE A 199 -8.26 -3.77 -13.35
CA ILE A 199 -9.21 -2.74 -12.95
C ILE A 199 -9.43 -1.86 -14.17
N LEU A 200 -10.64 -1.88 -14.71
CA LEU A 200 -11.04 -1.10 -15.87
C LEU A 200 -11.14 0.40 -15.53
N PRO A 201 -11.07 1.28 -16.54
CA PRO A 201 -11.19 2.72 -16.33
C PRO A 201 -12.50 3.08 -15.61
N HIS A 202 -12.38 3.79 -14.50
CA HIS A 202 -13.50 4.31 -13.73
C HIS A 202 -13.07 5.56 -12.97
N VAL A 203 -14.06 6.22 -12.37
CA VAL A 203 -13.85 7.32 -11.42
C VAL A 203 -14.43 6.88 -10.10
N ASP A 204 -13.65 6.96 -9.04
CA ASP A 204 -14.10 6.63 -7.69
C ASP A 204 -15.30 7.48 -7.28
N ASN A 205 -16.27 6.84 -6.62
CA ASN A 205 -17.42 7.55 -6.06
C ASN A 205 -17.00 8.22 -4.74
N LEU A 206 -17.03 9.55 -4.68
CA LEU A 206 -16.67 10.33 -3.49
C LEU A 206 -17.45 9.95 -2.24
N GLU A 207 -18.72 9.55 -2.37
CA GLU A 207 -19.54 9.11 -1.23
C GLU A 207 -19.04 7.79 -0.64
N ALA A 208 -18.41 6.94 -1.45
CA ALA A 208 -17.89 5.64 -1.04
C ALA A 208 -16.40 5.71 -0.64
N SER A 209 -15.58 6.42 -1.43
CA SER A 209 -14.12 6.44 -1.32
C SER A 209 -13.58 7.61 -0.48
N GLY A 210 -14.40 8.63 -0.21
CA GLY A 210 -13.98 9.86 0.47
C GLY A 210 -13.20 10.81 -0.44
N SER A 211 -12.51 11.79 0.17
CA SER A 211 -11.77 12.83 -0.54
C SER A 211 -10.30 12.51 -0.80
N VAL A 212 -9.80 11.38 -0.30
CA VAL A 212 -8.40 10.97 -0.45
C VAL A 212 -8.34 9.45 -0.60
N ILE A 213 -7.62 9.00 -1.61
CA ILE A 213 -7.31 7.58 -1.82
C ILE A 213 -5.83 7.37 -1.56
N CYS A 214 -5.50 6.43 -0.69
CA CYS A 214 -4.14 5.99 -0.46
C CYS A 214 -4.01 4.53 -0.88
N GLY A 215 -3.18 4.28 -1.89
CA GLY A 215 -2.93 2.93 -2.39
C GLY A 215 -1.54 2.45 -2.03
N VAL A 216 -1.43 1.16 -1.69
CA VAL A 216 -0.17 0.46 -1.46
C VAL A 216 -0.04 -0.67 -2.48
N SER A 217 1.07 -0.71 -3.21
CA SER A 217 1.35 -1.82 -4.14
C SER A 217 2.22 -2.86 -3.45
N LEU A 218 1.79 -4.12 -3.44
CA LEU A 218 2.50 -5.25 -2.84
C LEU A 218 2.57 -6.40 -3.86
N GLY A 219 3.76 -6.96 -4.08
CA GLY A 219 3.97 -8.09 -4.98
C GLY A 219 4.47 -7.67 -6.37
N ALA A 220 3.86 -8.18 -7.44
CA ALA A 220 4.32 -7.89 -8.79
C ALA A 220 4.07 -6.42 -9.17
N GLU A 221 4.95 -5.86 -9.99
CA GLU A 221 4.76 -4.52 -10.54
C GLU A 221 3.43 -4.41 -11.31
N ARG A 222 2.79 -3.24 -11.19
CA ARG A 222 1.57 -2.87 -11.91
C ARG A 222 1.69 -1.48 -12.51
N THR A 223 0.89 -1.21 -13.53
CA THR A 223 0.76 0.12 -14.13
C THR A 223 -0.59 0.72 -13.75
N LEU A 224 -0.57 1.84 -13.03
CA LEU A 224 -1.74 2.69 -12.84
C LEU A 224 -1.83 3.67 -14.00
N ARG A 225 -2.96 3.66 -14.70
CA ARG A 225 -3.20 4.55 -15.84
C ARG A 225 -4.19 5.63 -15.45
N LEU A 226 -3.70 6.87 -15.37
CA LEU A 226 -4.50 8.06 -15.09
C LEU A 226 -4.82 8.74 -16.42
N GLN A 227 -6.09 9.00 -16.69
CA GLN A 227 -6.53 9.67 -17.92
C GLN A 227 -7.60 10.71 -17.61
N HIS A 228 -7.55 11.82 -18.35
CA HIS A 228 -8.64 12.78 -18.32
C HIS A 228 -9.88 12.18 -19.01
N LYS A 229 -11.03 12.27 -18.34
CA LYS A 229 -12.31 11.66 -18.80
C LYS A 229 -12.65 11.99 -20.25
N ASP A 230 -12.51 13.27 -20.63
CA ASP A 230 -12.91 13.75 -21.95
C ASP A 230 -11.75 13.76 -22.97
N ARG A 231 -10.51 13.53 -22.54
CA ARG A 231 -9.30 13.70 -23.36
C ARG A 231 -8.42 12.47 -23.27
N LYS A 232 -8.76 11.45 -24.06
CA LYS A 232 -8.16 10.11 -23.99
C LYS A 232 -6.64 10.06 -24.21
N ASN A 233 -6.06 11.08 -24.83
CA ASN A 233 -4.63 11.16 -25.07
C ASN A 233 -3.88 11.98 -24.00
N GLU A 234 -4.61 12.53 -23.01
CA GLU A 234 -4.05 13.27 -21.90
C GLU A 234 -4.09 12.42 -20.63
N GLY A 235 -2.92 12.12 -20.09
CA GLY A 235 -2.79 11.20 -18.98
C GLY A 235 -1.36 10.79 -18.68
N TRP A 236 -1.24 9.88 -17.72
CA TRP A 236 0.01 9.32 -17.24
C TRP A 236 -0.12 7.83 -17.01
N ASP A 237 0.92 7.08 -17.39
CA ASP A 237 1.16 5.74 -16.89
C ASP A 237 2.13 5.85 -15.71
N VAL A 238 1.74 5.32 -14.56
CA VAL A 238 2.51 5.30 -13.32
C VAL A 238 2.86 3.86 -12.98
N ARG A 239 4.16 3.55 -12.90
CA ARG A 239 4.65 2.23 -12.49
C ARG A 239 4.64 2.12 -10.97
N LEU A 240 3.93 1.13 -10.46
CA LEU A 240 3.75 0.85 -9.05
C LEU A 240 4.52 -0.43 -8.68
N ASN A 241 5.76 -0.24 -8.24
CA ASN A 241 6.61 -1.31 -7.75
C ASN A 241 6.12 -1.81 -6.37
N SER A 242 6.53 -3.01 -5.97
CA SER A 242 6.24 -3.50 -4.62
C SER A 242 6.82 -2.56 -3.57
N GLY A 243 6.04 -2.26 -2.53
CA GLY A 243 6.42 -1.34 -1.46
C GLY A 243 6.19 0.14 -1.79
N SER A 244 5.71 0.46 -2.99
CA SER A 244 5.32 1.84 -3.33
C SER A 244 3.97 2.21 -2.70
N VAL A 245 3.84 3.51 -2.40
CA VAL A 245 2.61 4.11 -1.88
C VAL A 245 2.26 5.30 -2.76
N TYR A 246 0.98 5.46 -3.09
CA TYR A 246 0.48 6.67 -3.72
C TYR A 246 -0.65 7.31 -2.92
N LEU A 247 -0.82 8.61 -3.09
CA LEU A 247 -1.95 9.40 -2.60
C LEU A 247 -2.59 10.13 -3.78
N GLN A 248 -3.91 10.07 -3.88
CA GLN A 248 -4.72 10.79 -4.85
C GLN A 248 -5.78 11.63 -4.12
N ARG A 249 -6.01 12.87 -4.56
CA ARG A 249 -6.92 13.85 -3.96
C ARG A 249 -7.89 14.43 -4.98
#